data_AF-A0AAV5W027-F1
#
_entry.id   AF-A0AAV5W027-F1
#
_cell.length_a   1.000
_cell.length_b   1.000
_cell.length_c   1.000
_cell.angle_alpha   90.00
_cell.angle_beta   90.00
_cell.angle_gamma   90.00
#
_symmetry.space_group_name_H-M   'P 1'
#
loop_
_entity.id
_entity.type
_entity.pdbx_description
1 polymer ?
#
loop_
_entity_poly.entity_id
_entity_poly.type
_entity_poly.pdbx_seq_one_letter_code
_entity_poly.pdbx_strand_id
1 'polypeptide(L)'
;TLEFGEIKPIEDHLWPLQASEGTVFYVHNVGSSIYVLDKGKKVIAIKSWDGEINYFRCFADALYFSTRANKIYKATFDPPGKIQTTFIRDLKNGETLHAFMLISRKINGKEV
;
A
#
# COMPACT_ATOMS: atom_id res chain seq x y z
N THR A 1 8.34 -15.17 33.84
CA THR A 1 8.61 -13.80 33.37
C THR A 1 8.36 -13.77 31.89
N LEU A 2 7.36 -13.03 31.42
CA LEU A 2 7.12 -12.85 29.99
C LEU A 2 8.04 -11.74 29.52
N GLU A 3 9.06 -12.09 28.73
CA GLU A 3 9.91 -11.10 28.07
C GLU A 3 9.14 -10.55 26.87
N PHE A 4 8.58 -9.35 27.04
CA PHE A 4 8.11 -8.57 25.92
C PHE A 4 9.34 -8.06 25.17
N GLY A 5 9.61 -8.63 24.00
CA GLY A 5 10.71 -8.18 23.13
C GLY A 5 10.59 -6.68 22.86
N GLU A 6 11.74 -6.00 22.75
CA GLU A 6 11.83 -4.56 22.51
C GLU A 6 10.96 -4.15 21.31
N ILE A 7 9.99 -3.27 21.55
CA ILE A 7 9.27 -2.58 20.49
C ILE A 7 10.24 -1.55 19.91
N LYS A 8 10.89 -1.89 18.80
CA LYS A 8 11.68 -0.91 18.05
C LYS A 8 10.79 0.26 17.66
N PRO A 9 11.27 1.51 17.76
CA PRO A 9 10.54 2.67 17.26
C PRO A 9 10.14 2.43 15.80
N ILE A 10 8.89 2.72 15.49
CA ILE A 10 8.42 2.79 14.11
C ILE A 10 9.30 3.84 13.42
N GLU A 11 10.10 3.43 12.44
CA GLU A 11 10.93 4.33 11.62
C GLU A 11 10.08 5.55 11.20
N ASP A 12 10.61 6.75 11.41
CA ASP A 12 9.95 7.99 11.02
C ASP A 12 9.50 7.88 9.56
N HIS A 13 8.24 8.25 9.28
CA HIS A 13 7.56 8.18 7.97
C HIS A 13 6.90 6.85 7.57
N LEU A 14 6.57 5.99 8.54
CA LEU A 14 5.71 4.83 8.30
C LEU A 14 4.22 5.13 8.51
N TRP A 15 3.41 4.77 7.53
CA TRP A 15 1.96 4.92 7.58
C TRP A 15 1.29 3.54 7.68
N PRO A 16 0.73 3.16 8.84
CA PRO A 16 -0.05 1.94 8.97
C PRO A 16 -1.46 2.14 8.42
N LEU A 17 -1.88 1.26 7.50
CA LEU A 17 -3.26 1.20 6.99
C LEU A 17 -3.77 -0.24 7.06
N GLN A 18 -4.99 -0.38 7.57
CA GLN A 18 -5.64 -1.68 7.73
C GLN A 18 -6.62 -1.94 6.59
N ALA A 19 -6.49 -3.11 5.96
CA ALA A 19 -7.45 -3.71 5.04
C ALA A 19 -8.67 -4.25 5.81
N SER A 20 -9.83 -4.36 5.16
CA SER A 20 -11.07 -4.74 5.86
C SER A 20 -11.05 -6.17 6.42
N GLU A 21 -10.23 -7.05 5.84
CA GLU A 21 -10.06 -8.42 6.35
C GLU A 21 -9.09 -8.53 7.54
N GLY A 22 -8.33 -7.46 7.81
CA GLY A 22 -7.51 -7.34 9.01
C GLY A 22 -6.02 -7.10 8.77
N THR A 23 -5.49 -7.35 7.57
CA THR A 23 -4.06 -7.10 7.26
C THR A 23 -3.72 -5.62 7.45
N VAL A 24 -2.64 -5.36 8.18
CA VAL A 24 -2.06 -4.02 8.33
C VAL A 24 -0.86 -3.88 7.42
N PHE A 25 -0.99 -3.02 6.42
CA PHE A 25 0.10 -2.60 5.55
C PHE A 25 0.80 -1.39 6.15
N TYR A 26 2.12 -1.45 6.19
CA TYR A 26 2.97 -0.34 6.57
C TYR A 26 3.65 0.20 5.32
N VAL A 27 3.41 1.48 5.03
CA VAL A 27 3.92 2.14 3.82
C VAL A 27 4.96 3.18 4.20
N HIS A 28 6.15 3.07 3.62
CA HIS A 28 7.17 4.11 3.64
C HIS A 28 7.18 4.80 2.28
N ASN A 29 6.70 6.04 2.21
CA ASN A 29 6.57 6.77 0.95
C ASN A 29 7.94 7.21 0.39
N VAL A 30 8.84 7.71 1.25
CA VAL A 30 10.19 8.16 0.85
C VAL A 30 11.04 6.97 0.38
N GLY A 31 11.11 5.90 1.17
CA GLY A 31 11.82 4.67 0.77
C GLY A 31 11.08 3.83 -0.27
N SER A 32 9.81 4.15 -0.54
CA SER A 32 8.91 3.40 -1.41
C SER A 32 8.93 1.91 -1.11
N SER A 33 8.67 1.57 0.16
CA SER A 33 8.57 0.20 0.63
C SER A 33 7.20 -0.06 1.24
N ILE A 34 6.75 -1.30 1.11
CA ILE A 34 5.49 -1.80 1.68
C ILE A 34 5.86 -3.05 2.47
N TYR A 35 5.36 -3.17 3.69
CA TYR A 35 5.51 -4.41 4.47
C TYR A 35 4.26 -4.72 5.29
N VAL A 36 4.17 -5.96 5.75
CA VAL A 36 3.20 -6.41 6.75
C VAL A 36 3.94 -7.11 7.90
N LEU A 37 3.29 -7.21 9.06
CA LEU A 37 3.77 -8.04 10.16
C LEU A 37 2.98 -9.35 10.17
N ASP A 38 3.65 -10.47 9.86
CA ASP A 38 3.07 -11.81 9.88
C ASP A 38 3.74 -12.63 10.99
N LYS A 39 2.97 -12.98 12.03
CA LYS A 39 3.47 -13.73 13.21
C LYS A 39 4.75 -13.15 13.81
N GLY A 40 4.80 -11.82 13.94
CA GLY A 40 5.95 -11.08 14.48
C GLY A 40 7.13 -10.91 13.52
N LYS A 41 7.02 -11.40 12.28
CA LYS A 41 8.05 -11.25 11.24
C LYS A 41 7.65 -10.18 10.23
N LYS A 42 8.61 -9.33 9.85
CA LYS A 42 8.43 -8.34 8.79
C LYS A 42 8.48 -9.03 7.42
N VAL A 43 7.38 -8.96 6.69
CA VAL A 43 7.28 -9.43 5.29
C VAL A 43 7.32 -8.19 4.40
N ILE A 44 8.40 -8.02 3.63
CA ILE A 44 8.62 -6.84 2.81
C ILE A 44 8.27 -7.16 1.35
N ALA A 45 7.53 -6.28 0.71
CA ALA A 45 7.26 -6.37 -0.72
C ALA A 45 8.55 -6.17 -1.52
N ILE A 46 8.80 -7.05 -2.49
CA ILE A 46 9.82 -6.81 -3.50
C ILE A 46 9.31 -5.68 -4.40
N LYS A 47 10.09 -4.60 -4.55
CA LYS A 47 9.69 -3.47 -5.38
C LYS A 47 9.58 -3.91 -6.84
N SER A 48 8.35 -3.93 -7.35
CA SER A 48 8.01 -4.29 -8.74
C SER A 48 7.14 -3.22 -9.41
N TRP A 49 7.28 -1.97 -8.96
CA TRP A 49 6.57 -0.81 -9.46
C TRP A 49 7.53 0.35 -9.75
N ASP A 50 7.13 1.18 -10.71
CA ASP A 50 7.92 2.34 -11.15
C ASP A 50 7.66 3.57 -10.29
N GLY A 51 8.74 4.28 -9.96
CA GLY A 51 8.69 5.55 -9.23
C GLY A 51 8.45 5.40 -7.73
N GLU A 52 8.24 6.53 -7.08
CA GLU A 52 7.99 6.61 -5.63
C GLU A 52 6.52 6.56 -5.29
N ILE A 53 6.15 6.00 -4.14
CA ILE A 53 4.76 5.99 -3.69
C ILE A 53 4.32 7.42 -3.35
N ASN A 54 3.20 7.86 -3.93
CA ASN A 54 2.64 9.20 -3.74
C ASN A 54 1.40 9.19 -2.83
N TYR A 55 0.37 8.43 -3.22
CA TYR A 55 -0.87 8.24 -2.46
C TYR A 55 -1.12 6.76 -2.26
N PHE A 56 -1.78 6.40 -1.16
CA PHE A 56 -2.12 5.02 -0.86
C PHE A 56 -3.36 4.93 0.03
N ARG A 57 -4.10 3.83 -0.09
CA ARG A 57 -5.32 3.54 0.67
C ARG A 57 -5.57 2.04 0.70
N CYS A 58 -5.99 1.51 1.84
CA CYS A 58 -6.55 0.16 1.89
C CYS A 58 -8.04 0.16 1.50
N PHE A 59 -8.44 -0.88 0.77
CA PHE A 59 -9.82 -1.19 0.45
C PHE A 59 -9.96 -2.69 0.25
N ALA A 60 -11.04 -3.27 0.77
CA ALA A 60 -11.24 -4.72 0.80
C ALA A 60 -9.99 -5.43 1.37
N ASP A 61 -9.43 -6.36 0.62
CA ASP A 61 -8.29 -7.22 0.96
C ASP A 61 -6.91 -6.62 0.60
N ALA A 62 -6.84 -5.36 0.20
CA ALA A 62 -5.67 -4.84 -0.49
C ALA A 62 -5.29 -3.41 -0.14
N LEU A 63 -4.02 -3.10 -0.36
CA LEU A 63 -3.49 -1.75 -0.43
C LEU A 63 -3.43 -1.30 -1.89
N TYR A 64 -4.12 -0.22 -2.22
CA TYR A 64 -3.98 0.46 -3.50
C TYR A 64 -3.04 1.64 -3.33
N PHE A 65 -2.18 1.89 -4.32
CA PHE A 65 -1.28 3.03 -4.28
C PHE A 65 -0.96 3.57 -5.66
N SER A 66 -0.76 4.88 -5.74
CA SER A 66 -0.24 5.54 -6.92
C SER A 66 1.22 5.89 -6.76
N THR A 67 1.94 5.95 -7.87
CA THR A 67 3.34 6.39 -7.88
C THR A 67 3.53 7.73 -8.58
N ARG A 68 4.66 8.40 -8.31
CA ARG A 68 5.11 9.61 -9.01
C ARG A 68 5.39 9.39 -10.51
N ALA A 69 5.43 8.13 -10.95
CA ALA A 69 5.47 7.75 -12.36
C ALA A 69 4.07 7.72 -13.02
N ASN A 70 3.05 8.30 -12.36
CA ASN A 70 1.66 8.33 -12.83
C ASN A 70 1.08 6.93 -13.10
N LYS A 71 1.27 6.00 -12.16
CA LYS A 71 0.75 4.62 -12.25
C LYS A 71 0.02 4.25 -10.97
N ILE A 72 -1.01 3.39 -11.07
CA ILE A 72 -1.70 2.78 -9.94
C ILE A 72 -1.38 1.29 -9.89
N TYR A 73 -1.13 0.81 -8.67
CA TYR A 73 -0.84 -0.57 -8.33
C TYR A 73 -1.75 -1.04 -7.19
N LYS A 74 -1.90 -2.36 -7.09
CA LYS A 74 -2.53 -3.07 -5.97
C LYS A 74 -1.47 -3.94 -5.30
N ALA A 75 -1.42 -3.94 -3.98
CA ALA A 75 -0.65 -4.87 -3.17
C ALA A 75 -1.60 -5.74 -2.33
N THR A 76 -1.44 -7.05 -2.39
CA THR A 76 -2.15 -8.03 -1.55
C THR A 76 -1.16 -8.81 -0.71
N PHE A 77 -1.60 -9.22 0.48
CA PHE A 77 -0.84 -10.12 1.31
C PHE A 77 -1.37 -11.55 1.14
N ASP A 78 -0.46 -12.47 0.82
CA ASP A 78 -0.70 -13.90 0.67
C ASP A 78 0.04 -14.60 1.82
N PRO A 79 -0.66 -14.84 2.96
CA PRO A 79 -0.05 -15.47 4.11
C PRO A 79 0.22 -16.97 3.88
N PRO A 80 1.37 -17.49 4.34
CA PRO A 80 2.43 -16.75 5.01
C PRO A 80 3.40 -16.11 4.02
N GLY A 81 3.82 -14.88 4.32
CA GLY A 81 5.13 -14.41 3.89
C GLY A 81 5.27 -13.78 2.50
N LYS A 82 4.21 -13.52 1.72
CA LYS A 82 4.37 -12.82 0.43
C LYS A 82 3.43 -11.62 0.27
N ILE A 83 3.99 -10.48 -0.12
CA ILE A 83 3.21 -9.37 -0.68
C ILE A 83 3.33 -9.43 -2.20
N GLN A 84 2.20 -9.53 -2.88
CA GLN A 84 2.12 -9.50 -4.34
C GLN A 84 1.73 -8.10 -4.78
N THR A 85 2.47 -7.53 -5.75
CA THR A 85 2.13 -6.23 -6.33
C THR A 85 1.74 -6.41 -7.78
N THR A 86 0.61 -5.83 -8.19
CA THR A 86 0.08 -5.90 -9.54
C THR A 86 -0.15 -4.50 -10.08
N PHE A 87 0.32 -4.23 -11.30
CA PHE A 87 -0.01 -3.00 -12.03
C PHE A 87 -1.50 -3.01 -12.41
N ILE A 88 -2.18 -1.90 -12.15
CA ILE A 88 -3.61 -1.75 -12.48
C ILE A 88 -3.79 -0.89 -13.73
N ARG A 89 -3.20 0.31 -13.75
CA ARG A 89 -3.32 1.26 -14.86
C ARG A 89 -2.39 2.47 -14.73
N ASP A 90 -2.26 3.22 -15.81
CA ASP A 90 -1.73 4.58 -15.77
C ASP A 90 -2.78 5.58 -15.22
N LEU A 91 -2.28 6.62 -14.55
CA LEU A 91 -3.01 7.84 -14.21
C LEU A 91 -3.00 8.76 -15.43
N LYS A 92 -4.18 9.24 -15.85
CA LYS A 92 -4.26 10.15 -16.98
C LYS A 92 -3.86 11.57 -16.56
N ASN A 93 -3.25 12.32 -17.47
CA ASN A 93 -3.00 13.74 -17.24
C ASN A 93 -4.31 14.49 -16.95
N GLY A 94 -4.32 15.29 -15.87
CA GLY A 94 -5.50 16.02 -15.42
C GLY A 94 -6.50 15.20 -14.59
N GLU A 95 -6.23 13.91 -14.36
CA GLU A 95 -7.02 13.10 -13.43
C GLU A 95 -6.74 13.56 -11.98
N THR A 96 -7.76 14.08 -11.30
CA THR A 96 -7.66 14.37 -9.87
C THR A 96 -7.61 13.06 -9.09
N LEU A 97 -6.56 12.89 -8.28
CA LEU A 97 -6.41 11.71 -7.44
C LEU A 97 -6.47 12.09 -5.96
N HIS A 98 -7.50 11.60 -5.28
CA HIS A 98 -7.52 11.52 -3.82
C HIS A 98 -7.29 10.07 -3.39
N ALA A 99 -6.82 9.84 -2.16
CA ALA A 99 -6.54 8.49 -1.67
C ALA A 99 -7.76 7.54 -1.79
N PHE A 100 -8.97 8.04 -1.57
CA PHE A 100 -10.21 7.27 -1.76
C PHE A 100 -10.56 6.97 -3.23
N MET A 101 -9.97 7.71 -4.17
CA MET A 101 -10.20 7.54 -5.60
C MET A 101 -9.24 6.54 -6.24
N LEU A 102 -8.28 5.97 -5.49
CA LEU A 102 -7.39 4.90 -5.97
C LEU A 102 -8.14 3.64 -6.39
N ILE A 103 -9.38 3.49 -5.92
CA ILE A 103 -10.25 2.33 -6.11
C ILE A 103 -11.47 2.61 -7.00
N SER A 104 -11.59 3.83 -7.52
CA SER A 104 -12.71 4.27 -8.37
C SER A 104 -12.17 4.98 -9.60
N ARG A 105 -13.00 5.14 -10.64
CA ARG A 105 -12.61 5.97 -11.79
C ARG A 105 -13.77 6.90 -12.15
N LYS A 106 -13.47 8.20 -12.28
CA LYS A 106 -14.43 9.10 -12.94
C LYS A 106 -14.42 8.84 -14.44
N ILE A 107 -15.52 8.34 -14.98
CA ILE A 107 -15.75 8.26 -16.43
C ILE A 107 -16.85 9.27 -16.74
N ASN A 108 -16.53 10.28 -17.56
CA ASN A 108 -17.48 11.32 -18.00
C ASN A 108 -18.23 12.03 -16.86
N GLY A 109 -17.55 12.35 -15.76
CA GLY A 109 -18.14 13.09 -14.63
C GLY A 109 -19.06 12.27 -13.71
N LYS A 110 -19.23 10.96 -13.96
CA LYS A 110 -19.89 10.05 -13.01
C LYS A 110 -18.83 9.19 -12.29
N GLU A 111 -18.99 9.08 -10.97
CA GLU A 111 -18.22 8.14 -10.15
C GLU A 111 -18.75 6.73 -10.42
N VAL A 112 -17.85 5.82 -10.82
CA VAL A 112 -18.08 4.38 -10.95
C VAL A 112 -17.01 3.62 -10.17
#